data_AF-A0A1H9Q1X2-F1
#
_entry.id   AF-A0A1H9Q1X2-F1
#
_cell.length_a   1.000
_cell.length_b   1.000
_cell.length_c   1.000
_cell.angle_alpha   90.00
_cell.angle_beta   90.00
_cell.angle_gamma   90.00
#
_symmetry.space_group_name_H-M   'P 1'
#
loop_
_entity.id
_entity.type
_entity.pdbx_description
1 polymer ?
#
loop_
_entity_poly.entity_id
_entity_poly.type
_entity_poly.pdbx_seq_one_letter_code
_entity_poly.pdbx_strand_id
1 'polypeptide(L)' 'MDQKVSVAKDLLALASDGENLSCRADVLTPLLVCLSHLRWDFVYQRPQHLLVRAARGFSVVFMEEPVFADEPAPRLDV' A
#
# COMPACT_ATOMS: atom_id res chain seq x y z
N MET A 1 -4.97 15.47 -25.25
CA MET A 1 -5.39 14.39 -24.33
C MET A 1 -4.58 14.42 -23.03
N ASP A 2 -4.26 15.63 -22.57
CA ASP A 2 -4.60 16.21 -21.26
C ASP A 2 -4.53 15.31 -20.03
N GLN A 3 -3.31 14.91 -19.68
CA GLN A 3 -2.97 14.48 -18.34
C GLN A 3 -2.73 15.72 -17.45
N LYS A 4 -3.82 16.40 -17.06
CA LYS A 4 -3.77 17.40 -15.97
C LYS A 4 -3.75 16.65 -14.64
N VAL A 5 -2.56 16.33 -14.16
CA VAL A 5 -2.33 15.93 -12.76
C VAL A 5 -2.47 17.20 -11.90
N SER A 6 -3.71 17.54 -11.55
CA SER A 6 -4.04 18.60 -10.62
C SER A 6 -4.67 17.97 -9.38
N VAL A 7 -3.84 17.37 -8.52
CA VAL A 7 -4.32 16.82 -7.24
C VAL A 7 -3.40 17.15 -6.06
N ALA A 8 -2.17 17.63 -6.29
CA ALA A 8 -1.20 17.85 -5.21
C ALA A 8 -1.19 19.28 -4.62
N LYS A 9 -1.92 20.25 -5.19
CA LYS A 9 -1.82 21.67 -4.77
C LYS A 9 -2.73 22.06 -3.60
N ASP A 10 -3.77 21.28 -3.32
CA ASP A 10 -4.71 21.61 -2.24
C ASP A 10 -4.26 21.11 -0.86
N LEU A 11 -3.22 20.26 -0.81
CA LEU A 11 -2.79 19.57 0.41
C LEU A 11 -1.89 20.43 1.33
N LEU A 12 -1.21 21.45 0.79
CA LEU A 12 -0.24 22.26 1.56
C LEU A 12 -0.89 23.44 2.30
N ALA A 13 -2.15 23.78 2.01
CA ALA A 13 -2.84 24.93 2.61
C ALA A 13 -3.49 24.63 3.98
N LEU A 14 -3.40 23.41 4.49
CA LEU A 14 -4.16 22.96 5.67
C LEU A 14 -3.29 22.40 6.81
N ALA A 15 -1.98 22.63 6.75
CA ALA A 15 -0.99 22.08 7.68
C ALA A 15 -0.43 23.10 8.69
N SER A 16 -0.86 24.36 8.65
CA SER A 16 -0.27 25.42 9.49
C SER A 16 -0.86 25.51 10.90
N ASP A 17 -2.01 24.89 11.17
CA ASP A 17 -2.61 24.94 12.51
C ASP A 17 -2.46 23.56 13.17
N GLY A 18 -1.42 23.47 14.00
CA GLY A 18 -1.26 22.38 14.95
C GLY A 18 -2.42 22.41 15.94
N GLU A 19 -3.18 21.31 16.00
CA GLU A 19 -3.92 20.73 17.12
C GLU A 19 -5.00 19.79 16.54
N ASN A 20 -5.13 18.59 17.11
CA ASN A 20 -6.10 17.53 16.83
C ASN A 20 -5.76 16.52 15.73
N LEU A 21 -5.19 15.40 16.20
CA LEU A 21 -5.16 14.11 15.52
C LEU A 21 -6.57 13.47 15.48
N SER A 22 -7.59 14.16 14.95
CA SER A 22 -8.83 13.48 14.55
C SER A 22 -8.69 13.11 13.08
N CYS A 23 -8.20 11.89 12.86
CA CYS A 23 -8.24 11.14 11.61
C CYS A 23 -8.76 11.94 10.40
N ARG A 24 -7.85 12.62 9.70
CA ARG A 24 -8.08 13.04 8.32
C ARG A 24 -8.34 11.78 7.52
N ALA A 25 -9.60 11.36 7.48
CA ALA A 25 -10.12 10.47 6.45
C ALA A 25 -10.20 11.30 5.16
N ASP A 26 -9.04 11.81 4.72
CA ASP A 26 -8.78 12.17 3.34
C ASP A 26 -9.07 10.91 2.55
N VAL A 27 -10.27 10.84 1.95
CA VAL A 27 -10.77 9.80 1.02
C VAL A 27 -9.87 8.54 1.02
N LEU A 28 -9.88 7.80 2.13
CA LEU A 28 -8.87 6.76 2.34
C LEU A 28 -9.16 5.65 1.36
N THR A 29 -8.29 5.50 0.37
CA THR A 29 -8.39 4.39 -0.59
C THR A 29 -8.33 3.09 0.24
N PRO A 30 -9.33 2.20 0.12
CA PRO A 30 -9.42 1.03 0.98
C PRO A 30 -8.17 0.16 0.87
N LEU A 31 -7.66 -0.32 2.00
CA LEU A 31 -6.48 -1.17 2.05
C LEU A 31 -6.85 -2.62 1.75
N LEU A 32 -6.20 -3.22 0.76
CA LEU A 32 -6.28 -4.64 0.44
C LEU A 32 -4.96 -5.32 0.83
N VAL A 33 -5.00 -6.20 1.82
CA VAL A 33 -3.85 -7.01 2.22
C VAL A 33 -3.99 -8.42 1.63
N CYS A 34 -3.00 -8.84 0.84
CA CYS A 34 -2.90 -10.18 0.27
C CYS A 34 -1.84 -10.98 1.03
N LEU A 35 -2.29 -11.98 1.80
CA LEU A 35 -1.41 -12.91 2.50
C LEU A 35 -1.08 -14.08 1.56
N SER A 36 0.21 -14.32 1.32
CA SER A 36 0.68 -15.39 0.44
C SER A 36 1.54 -16.39 1.18
N HIS A 37 1.11 -17.65 1.12
CA HIS A 37 1.86 -18.80 1.64
C HIS A 37 2.91 -19.33 0.65
N LEU A 38 2.97 -18.75 -0.55
CA LEU A 38 3.97 -19.08 -1.56
C LEU A 38 4.69 -17.80 -1.99
N ARG A 39 6.03 -17.85 -1.98
CA ARG A 39 6.88 -16.77 -2.48
C ARG A 39 6.83 -16.74 -4.00
N TRP A 40 6.91 -15.56 -4.58
CA TRP A 40 6.87 -15.40 -6.03
C TRP A 40 8.29 -15.27 -6.57
N ASP A 41 8.86 -16.38 -7.02
CA ASP A 41 10.18 -16.41 -7.66
C ASP A 41 10.12 -15.88 -9.11
N PHE A 42 9.73 -14.61 -9.28
CA PHE A 42 9.65 -13.86 -10.55
C PHE A 42 8.66 -14.40 -11.61
N VAL A 43 7.84 -15.41 -11.31
CA VAL A 43 6.84 -15.92 -12.25
C VAL A 43 5.53 -15.14 -12.14
N TYR A 44 5.07 -14.59 -13.26
CA TYR A 44 3.80 -13.88 -13.31
C TYR A 44 2.61 -14.85 -13.31
N GLN A 45 1.76 -14.80 -12.27
CA GLN A 45 0.67 -15.77 -12.06
C GLN A 45 -0.71 -15.12 -11.85
N ARG A 46 -1.77 -15.96 -11.80
CA ARG A 46 -3.17 -15.54 -11.60
C ARG A 46 -3.38 -14.60 -10.38
N PRO A 47 -2.77 -14.82 -9.20
CA PRO A 47 -2.92 -13.90 -8.08
C PRO A 47 -2.44 -12.47 -8.41
N GLN A 48 -1.34 -12.36 -9.15
CA GLN A 48 -0.76 -11.07 -9.54
C GLN A 48 -1.68 -10.31 -10.51
N HIS A 49 -2.34 -11.02 -11.44
CA HIS A 49 -3.37 -10.41 -12.29
C HIS A 49 -4.51 -9.78 -11.48
N LEU A 50 -4.92 -10.41 -10.37
CA LEU A 50 -5.99 -9.89 -9.52
C LEU A 50 -5.53 -8.66 -8.74
N LEU A 51 -4.32 -8.68 -8.18
CA LEU A 51 -3.77 -7.55 -7.43
C LEU A 51 -3.56 -6.31 -8.31
N VAL A 52 -3.07 -6.49 -9.54
CA VAL A 52 -2.92 -5.39 -10.52
C VAL A 52 -4.28 -4.75 -10.86
N ARG A 53 -5.35 -5.55 -10.94
CA ARG A 53 -6.70 -5.02 -11.15
C ARG A 53 -7.24 -4.30 -9.92
N ALA A 54 -6.99 -4.84 -8.73
CA ALA A 54 -7.41 -4.24 -7.47
C ALA A 54 -6.72 -2.89 -7.19
N ALA A 55 -5.46 -2.72 -7.62
CA ALA A 55 -4.70 -1.48 -7.45
C ALA A 55 -5.36 -0.23 -8.08
N ARG A 56 -6.38 -0.39 -8.93
CA ARG A 56 -7.16 0.73 -9.49
C ARG A 56 -8.09 1.40 -8.48
N GLY A 57 -8.42 0.73 -7.38
CA GLY A 57 -9.37 1.24 -6.37
C GLY A 57 -8.99 0.92 -4.93
N PHE A 58 -7.87 0.23 -4.72
CA PHE A 58 -7.37 -0.18 -3.41
C PHE A 58 -5.89 0.19 -3.26
N SER A 59 -5.47 0.54 -2.05
CA SER A 59 -4.07 0.47 -1.67
C SER A 59 -3.74 -1.00 -1.45
N VAL A 60 -2.88 -1.59 -2.28
CA VAL A 60 -2.63 -3.05 -2.26
C VAL A 60 -1.29 -3.32 -1.59
N VAL A 61 -1.31 -4.18 -0.56
CA VAL A 61 -0.13 -4.68 0.13
C VAL A 61 -0.08 -6.21 -0.01
N PHE A 62 1.08 -6.73 -0.36
CA PHE A 62 1.36 -8.16 -0.41
C PHE A 62 2.27 -8.54 0.75
N MET A 63 1.93 -9.59 1.49
CA MET A 63 2.68 -10.06 2.65
C MET A 63 2.90 -11.56 2.55
N GLU A 64 4.16 -11.97 2.65
CA GLU A 64 4.58 -13.36 2.61
C GLU A 64 4.62 -13.97 4.01
N GLU A 65 4.63 -15.30 4.08
CA GLU A 65 4.87 -16.03 5.33
C GLU A 65 6.28 -15.71 5.89
N PRO A 66 6.43 -15.61 7.23
CA PRO A 66 7.73 -15.37 7.85
C PRO A 66 8.74 -16.47 7.48
N VAL A 67 9.95 -16.04 7.17
CA VAL A 67 11.09 -16.94 7.04
C VAL A 67 11.72 -17.09 8.42
N PHE A 68 11.73 -18.31 8.94
CA PHE A 68 12.42 -18.60 10.19
C PHE A 68 13.93 -18.60 9.95
N ALA A 69 14.63 -17.75 10.69
CA ALA A 69 16.08 -17.63 10.70
C ALA A 69 16.57 -17.57 12.15
N ASP A 70 17.82 -17.97 12.39
CA ASP A 70 18.49 -17.86 13.70
C ASP A 70 18.93 -16.42 14.01
N GLU A 71 18.09 -15.44 13.68
CA GLU A 71 18.30 -14.03 14.01
C GLU A 71 17.52 -13.67 15.29
N PRO A 72 18.10 -12.86 16.18
CA PRO A 72 17.50 -12.58 17.48
C PRO A 72 16.27 -11.66 17.42
N ALA A 73 16.02 -10.98 16.30
CA ALA A 73 14.93 -10.01 16.16
C ALA A 73 14.17 -10.20 14.83
N PRO A 74 12.84 -10.10 14.84
CA PRO A 74 12.05 -10.13 13.61
C PRO A 74 12.34 -8.87 12.77
N ARG A 75 12.49 -9.05 11.45
CA ARG A 75 12.66 -7.97 10.49
C ARG A 75 11.71 -8.13 9.30
N LEU A 76 11.36 -7.01 8.69
CA LEU A 76 10.62 -6.95 7.43
C LEU A 76 11.61 -6.59 6.33
N ASP A 77 11.72 -7.44 5.32
CA ASP A 77 12.42 -7.12 4.09
C ASP A 77 11.48 -6.29 3.20
N VAL A 78 11.97 -5.15 2.67
CA VAL A 78 11.20 -4.17 1.87
C VAL A 78 11.74 -4.08 0.46
#